data_AF-A0A9D8MQF7-F1
#
_entry.id   AF-A0A9D8MQF7-F1
#
_cell.length_a   1.000
_cell.length_b   1.000
_cell.length_c   1.000
_cell.angle_alpha   90.00
_cell.angle_beta   90.00
_cell.angle_gamma   90.00
#
_symmetry.space_group_name_H-M   'P 1'
#
loop_
_entity.id
_entity.type
_entity.pdbx_description
1 polymer ?
#
loop_
_entity_poly.entity_id
_entity_poly.type
_entity_poly.pdbx_seq_one_letter_code
_entity_poly.pdbx_strand_id
1 'polypeptide(L)'
;LVRNGFTDGCAQFEKAIALMPEEKQQFARTELGQYRAAELHFASCVNQARFTYARDELLALDKAEDAEDKAERRKALIISMKRAAQAELQTAKDFYPYVKADSSIGYESSNHYFYIPEDIEEKIINCKYILDQLDKM
;
A
#
# COMPACT_ATOMS: atom_id res chain seq x y z
N LEU A 1 -5.67 -8.37 9.88
CA LEU A 1 -4.77 -8.24 8.70
C LEU A 1 -3.33 -8.17 9.20
N VAL A 2 -2.38 -8.75 8.48
CA VAL A 2 -0.94 -8.76 8.86
C VAL A 2 -0.44 -7.34 9.17
N ARG A 3 -0.84 -6.33 8.38
CA ARG A 3 -0.54 -4.91 8.62
C ARG A 3 -0.81 -4.47 10.06
N ASN A 4 -1.94 -4.84 10.66
CA ASN A 4 -2.29 -4.36 12.01
C ASN A 4 -1.30 -4.85 13.06
N GLY A 5 -0.81 -6.09 12.93
CA GLY A 5 0.23 -6.62 13.81
C GLY A 5 1.54 -5.84 13.68
N PHE A 6 1.90 -5.43 12.46
CA PHE A 6 3.05 -4.54 12.25
C PHE A 6 2.82 -3.15 12.84
N THR A 7 1.65 -2.54 12.67
CA THR A 7 1.31 -1.23 13.25
C THR A 7 1.52 -1.27 14.78
N ASP A 8 0.94 -2.26 15.44
CA ASP A 8 1.01 -2.42 16.90
C ASP A 8 2.45 -2.73 17.35
N GLY A 9 3.13 -3.63 16.64
CA GLY A 9 4.52 -4.01 16.93
C GLY A 9 5.50 -2.86 16.77
N CYS A 10 5.39 -2.08 15.68
CA CYS A 10 6.22 -0.90 15.45
C CYS A 10 5.98 0.16 16.54
N ALA A 11 4.74 0.37 16.97
CA ALA A 11 4.42 1.30 18.05
C ALA A 11 4.99 0.84 19.40
N GLN A 12 5.01 -0.46 19.67
CA GLN A 12 5.66 -1.02 20.86
C GLN A 12 7.18 -0.88 20.78
N PHE A 13 7.77 -1.17 19.62
CA PHE A 13 9.21 -1.10 19.43
C PHE A 13 9.72 0.34 19.54
N GLU A 14 9.01 1.31 18.99
CA GLU A 14 9.31 2.73 19.14
C GLU A 14 9.37 3.18 20.60
N LYS A 15 8.44 2.71 21.45
CA LYS A 15 8.48 2.94 22.90
C LYS A 15 9.69 2.27 23.55
N ALA A 16 10.03 1.05 23.12
CA ALA A 16 11.20 0.33 23.64
C ALA A 16 12.51 1.04 23.27
N ILE A 17 12.64 1.58 22.05
CA ILE A 17 13.80 2.36 21.60
C ILE A 17 14.07 3.54 22.54
N ALA A 18 13.02 4.24 22.97
CA ALA A 18 13.15 5.38 23.89
C ALA A 18 13.74 5.00 25.26
N LEU A 19 13.70 3.71 25.64
CA LEU A 19 14.26 3.18 26.88
C LEU A 19 15.65 2.55 26.69
N MET A 20 16.14 2.47 25.45
CA MET A 20 17.45 1.88 25.16
C MET A 20 18.58 2.88 25.45
N PRO A 21 19.79 2.37 25.78
CA PRO A 21 21.01 3.17 25.76
C PRO A 21 21.17 3.90 24.43
N GLU A 22 21.63 5.16 24.48
CA GLU A 22 21.71 6.06 23.32
C GLU A 22 22.49 5.43 22.17
N GLU A 23 23.57 4.72 22.48
CA GLU A 23 24.43 4.04 21.51
C GLU A 23 23.72 2.92 20.72
N LYS A 24 22.59 2.41 21.23
CA LYS A 24 21.77 1.38 20.55
C LYS A 24 20.58 1.94 19.80
N GLN A 25 20.16 3.17 20.11
CA GLN A 25 18.92 3.73 19.56
C GLN A 25 19.01 3.89 18.05
N GLN A 26 20.16 4.31 17.51
CA GLN A 26 20.29 4.53 16.08
C GLN A 26 20.10 3.24 15.28
N PHE A 27 20.70 2.13 15.72
CA PHE A 27 20.54 0.83 15.09
C PHE A 27 19.08 0.35 15.14
N ALA A 28 18.46 0.46 16.32
CA ALA A 28 17.07 0.05 16.50
C ALA A 28 16.08 0.91 15.68
N ARG A 29 16.40 2.19 15.42
CA ARG A 29 15.61 3.05 14.52
C ARG A 29 15.70 2.62 13.06
N THR A 30 16.87 2.13 12.61
CA THR A 30 17.01 1.52 11.28
C THR A 30 16.13 0.28 11.16
N GLU A 31 16.17 -0.63 12.13
CA GLU A 31 15.30 -1.82 12.17
C GLU A 31 13.81 -1.45 12.19
N LEU A 32 13.43 -0.43 12.99
CA LEU A 32 12.06 0.10 12.98
C LEU A 32 11.65 0.58 11.58
N GLY A 33 12.55 1.23 10.83
CA GLY A 33 12.32 1.63 9.45
C GLY A 33 12.01 0.44 8.53
N GLN A 34 12.72 -0.67 8.68
CA GLN A 34 12.48 -1.91 7.93
C GLN A 34 11.11 -2.52 8.28
N TYR A 35 10.72 -2.49 9.55
CA TYR A 35 9.39 -2.96 9.97
C TYR A 35 8.26 -2.05 9.49
N ARG A 36 8.46 -0.73 9.46
CA ARG A 36 7.51 0.23 8.86
C ARG A 36 7.38 0.01 7.36
N ALA A 37 8.48 -0.29 6.67
CA ALA A 37 8.44 -0.69 5.27
C ALA A 37 7.62 -1.98 5.05
N ALA A 38 7.79 -2.99 5.90
CA ALA A 38 6.98 -4.21 5.83
C ALA A 38 5.48 -3.92 6.11
N GLU A 39 5.17 -3.07 7.09
CA GLU A 39 3.81 -2.58 7.36
C GLU A 39 3.16 -2.00 6.09
N LEU A 40 3.88 -1.11 5.42
CA LEU A 40 3.42 -0.41 4.21
C LEU A 40 3.32 -1.35 3.00
N HIS A 41 4.23 -2.31 2.87
CA HIS A 41 4.13 -3.38 1.87
C HIS A 41 2.81 -4.15 2.01
N PHE A 42 2.47 -4.59 3.23
CA PHE A 42 1.20 -5.28 3.49
C PHE A 42 -0.02 -4.37 3.31
N ALA A 43 0.10 -3.08 3.62
CA ALA A 43 -0.95 -2.10 3.32
C ALA A 43 -1.22 -2.02 1.81
N SER A 44 -0.14 -1.99 1.01
CA SER A 44 -0.21 -1.97 -0.45
C SER A 44 -0.90 -3.22 -1.01
N CYS A 45 -0.58 -4.41 -0.51
CA CYS A 45 -1.27 -5.64 -0.90
C CYS A 45 -2.79 -5.57 -0.66
N VAL A 46 -3.21 -5.02 0.49
CA VAL A 46 -4.63 -4.89 0.83
C VAL A 46 -5.33 -3.88 -0.09
N ASN A 47 -4.70 -2.75 -0.39
CA ASN A 47 -5.27 -1.73 -1.28
C ASN A 47 -5.42 -2.27 -2.71
N GLN A 48 -4.37 -2.92 -3.24
CA GLN A 48 -4.40 -3.51 -4.58
C GLN A 48 -5.43 -4.62 -4.70
N ALA A 49 -5.57 -5.48 -3.68
CA ALA A 49 -6.62 -6.50 -3.64
C ALA A 49 -8.01 -5.85 -3.71
N ARG A 50 -8.29 -4.85 -2.87
CA ARG A 50 -9.58 -4.13 -2.86
C ARG A 50 -9.89 -3.48 -4.21
N PHE A 51 -8.90 -2.84 -4.83
CA PHE A 51 -9.05 -2.26 -6.15
C PHE A 51 -9.39 -3.32 -7.19
N THR A 52 -8.65 -4.44 -7.18
CA THR A 52 -8.82 -5.53 -8.15
C THR A 52 -10.17 -6.20 -8.02
N TYR A 53 -10.62 -6.50 -6.80
CA TYR A 53 -11.95 -7.04 -6.55
C TYR A 53 -13.06 -6.11 -7.07
N ALA A 54 -13.01 -4.83 -6.74
CA ALA A 54 -14.01 -3.87 -7.21
C ALA A 54 -14.01 -3.70 -8.73
N ARG A 55 -12.82 -3.71 -9.37
CA ARG A 55 -12.68 -3.67 -10.83
C ARG A 55 -13.29 -4.90 -11.49
N ASP A 56 -12.98 -6.09 -10.98
CA ASP A 56 -13.42 -7.34 -11.58
C ASP A 56 -14.96 -7.50 -11.43
N GLU A 57 -15.52 -7.07 -10.30
CA GLU A 57 -16.97 -6.96 -10.11
C GLU A 57 -17.61 -5.95 -11.06
N LEU A 58 -16.97 -4.80 -11.30
CA LEU A 58 -17.46 -3.79 -12.24
C LEU A 58 -17.51 -4.35 -13.67
N LEU A 59 -16.45 -5.05 -14.09
CA LEU A 59 -16.38 -5.70 -15.40
C LEU A 59 -17.44 -6.79 -15.57
N ALA A 60 -17.74 -7.54 -14.51
CA ALA A 60 -18.81 -8.53 -14.52
C ALA A 60 -20.19 -7.88 -14.58
N LEU A 61 -20.41 -6.80 -13.82
CA LEU A 61 -21.66 -6.04 -13.80
C LEU A 61 -21.96 -5.40 -15.15
N ASP A 62 -20.96 -4.80 -15.81
CA ASP A 62 -21.13 -4.16 -17.11
C ASP A 62 -21.63 -5.16 -18.17
N LYS A 63 -21.20 -6.43 -18.10
CA LYS A 63 -21.62 -7.54 -18.98
C LYS A 63 -23.01 -8.10 -18.68
N ALA A 64 -23.59 -7.85 -17.51
CA ALA A 64 -24.91 -8.36 -17.15
C ALA A 64 -26.01 -7.48 -17.76
N GLU A 65 -26.91 -8.06 -18.56
CA GLU A 65 -27.96 -7.31 -19.27
C GLU A 65 -29.08 -6.81 -18.31
N ASP A 66 -29.48 -7.63 -17.34
CA ASP A 66 -30.64 -7.37 -16.45
C ASP A 66 -30.28 -7.30 -14.96
N ALA A 67 -29.14 -6.71 -14.60
CA ALA A 67 -28.77 -6.56 -13.19
C ALA A 67 -29.66 -5.52 -12.49
N GLU A 68 -30.36 -5.94 -11.43
CA GLU A 68 -31.06 -5.03 -10.53
C GLU A 68 -30.07 -4.03 -9.90
N ASP A 69 -30.50 -2.77 -9.78
CA ASP A 69 -29.71 -1.65 -9.28
C ASP A 69 -28.35 -1.45 -9.96
N LYS A 70 -28.22 -1.84 -11.25
CA LYS A 70 -26.95 -1.79 -12.00
C LYS A 70 -26.24 -0.44 -11.88
N ALA A 71 -26.97 0.68 -12.00
CA ALA A 71 -26.39 2.02 -11.92
C ALA A 71 -25.80 2.33 -10.53
N GLU A 72 -26.53 2.04 -9.45
CA GLU A 72 -26.07 2.29 -8.09
C GLU A 72 -24.91 1.37 -7.71
N ARG A 73 -24.99 0.09 -8.10
CA ARG A 73 -23.88 -0.87 -7.91
C ARG A 73 -22.63 -0.43 -8.65
N ARG A 74 -22.76 0.00 -9.91
CA ARG A 74 -21.65 0.54 -10.72
C ARG A 74 -20.97 1.71 -10.00
N LYS A 75 -21.77 2.66 -9.52
CA LYS A 75 -21.28 3.83 -8.76
C LYS A 75 -20.56 3.43 -7.48
N ALA A 76 -21.11 2.48 -6.71
CA ALA A 76 -20.49 1.98 -5.48
C ALA A 76 -19.14 1.29 -5.74
N LEU A 77 -19.01 0.55 -6.85
CA LEU A 77 -17.77 -0.09 -7.27
C LEU A 77 -16.70 0.94 -7.67
N ILE A 78 -17.06 1.96 -8.45
CA ILE A 78 -16.16 3.06 -8.82
C ILE A 78 -15.68 3.82 -7.57
N ILE A 79 -16.57 4.10 -6.62
CA ILE A 79 -16.19 4.71 -5.33
C ILE A 79 -15.21 3.82 -4.57
N SER A 80 -15.41 2.50 -4.57
CA SER A 80 -14.54 1.55 -3.90
C SER A 80 -13.15 1.48 -4.57
N MET A 81 -13.10 1.46 -5.89
CA MET A 81 -11.85 1.57 -6.66
C MET A 81 -11.12 2.89 -6.35
N LYS A 82 -11.83 4.03 -6.33
CA LYS A 82 -11.25 5.34 -6.03
C LYS A 82 -10.66 5.38 -4.62
N ARG A 83 -11.39 4.87 -3.61
CA ARG A 83 -10.90 4.79 -2.23
C ARG A 83 -9.64 3.92 -2.12
N ALA A 84 -9.62 2.77 -2.80
CA ALA A 84 -8.44 1.89 -2.80
C ALA A 84 -7.23 2.56 -3.48
N ALA A 85 -7.42 3.22 -4.61
CA ALA A 85 -6.35 3.95 -5.31
C ALA A 85 -5.84 5.16 -4.52
N GLN A 86 -6.70 5.89 -3.81
CA GLN A 86 -6.29 6.98 -2.90
C GLN A 86 -5.46 6.45 -1.72
N ALA A 87 -5.90 5.35 -1.11
CA ALA A 87 -5.15 4.70 -0.02
C ALA A 87 -3.79 4.19 -0.51
N GLU A 88 -3.73 3.64 -1.72
CA GLU A 88 -2.49 3.18 -2.34
C GLU A 88 -1.54 4.35 -2.64
N LEU A 89 -2.05 5.45 -3.19
CA LEU A 89 -1.25 6.65 -3.43
C LEU A 89 -0.60 7.17 -2.14
N GLN A 90 -1.36 7.21 -1.05
CA GLN A 90 -0.83 7.64 0.24
C GLN A 90 0.21 6.64 0.77
N THR A 91 -0.11 5.34 0.71
CA THR A 91 0.80 4.27 1.14
C THR A 91 2.12 4.32 0.38
N ALA A 92 2.09 4.51 -0.95
CA ALA A 92 3.30 4.61 -1.76
C ALA A 92 4.15 5.84 -1.43
N LYS A 93 3.51 6.99 -1.16
CA LYS A 93 4.21 8.20 -0.70
C LYS A 93 4.88 8.02 0.65
N ASP A 94 4.21 7.34 1.58
CA ASP A 94 4.75 7.06 2.91
C ASP A 94 5.85 5.99 2.86
N PHE A 95 5.79 5.10 1.87
CA PHE A 95 6.73 4.00 1.69
C PHE A 95 8.03 4.43 1.03
N TYR A 96 7.96 5.32 0.05
CA TYR A 96 9.12 5.77 -0.73
C TYR A 96 10.32 6.23 0.11
N PRO A 97 10.18 7.04 1.18
CA PRO A 97 11.31 7.46 2.01
C PRO A 97 12.08 6.28 2.64
N TYR A 98 11.40 5.19 3.01
CA TYR A 98 12.05 4.03 3.59
C TYR A 98 12.87 3.26 2.56
N VAL A 99 12.26 2.94 1.40
CA VAL A 99 12.93 2.20 0.31
C VAL A 99 14.11 2.99 -0.25
N LYS A 100 13.98 4.32 -0.32
CA LYS A 100 15.07 5.20 -0.76
C LYS A 100 16.25 5.23 0.22
N ALA A 101 15.98 5.15 1.52
CA ALA A 101 17.01 5.29 2.56
C ALA A 101 17.76 3.98 2.85
N ASP A 102 17.16 2.82 2.60
CA ASP A 102 17.73 1.51 2.90
C ASP A 102 17.55 0.54 1.72
N SER A 103 18.64 0.25 1.02
CA SER A 103 18.65 -0.65 -0.13
C SER A 103 18.39 -2.11 0.21
N SER A 104 18.42 -2.52 1.49
CA SER A 104 18.01 -3.86 1.87
C SER A 104 16.48 -4.05 1.79
N ILE A 105 15.72 -2.96 1.84
CA ILE A 105 14.27 -2.99 1.73
C ILE A 105 13.88 -3.27 0.28
N GLY A 106 13.19 -4.39 0.07
CA GLY A 106 12.83 -4.89 -1.26
C GLY A 106 13.74 -6.00 -1.78
N TYR A 107 14.90 -6.24 -1.14
CA TYR A 107 15.79 -7.34 -1.46
C TYR A 107 15.41 -8.63 -0.73
N GLU A 108 15.42 -9.74 -1.45
CA GLU A 108 15.29 -11.11 -0.96
C GLU A 108 16.30 -12.00 -1.70
N SER A 109 17.02 -12.85 -0.95
CA SER A 109 18.15 -13.61 -1.46
C SER A 109 17.88 -14.54 -2.65
N SER A 110 16.66 -15.07 -2.78
CA SER A 110 16.29 -15.98 -3.87
C SER A 110 15.69 -15.29 -5.09
N ASN A 111 15.09 -14.10 -4.93
CA ASN A 111 14.40 -13.34 -5.98
C ASN A 111 15.06 -11.99 -6.31
N HIS A 112 16.20 -11.68 -5.69
CA HIS A 112 16.82 -10.35 -5.72
C HIS A 112 15.84 -9.27 -5.29
N TYR A 113 15.57 -8.26 -6.12
CA TYR A 113 14.68 -7.16 -5.75
C TYR A 113 13.25 -7.43 -6.22
N PHE A 114 12.31 -7.41 -5.27
CA PHE A 114 10.88 -7.32 -5.56
C PHE A 114 10.49 -5.95 -6.09
N TYR A 115 11.20 -4.91 -5.65
CA TYR A 115 11.05 -3.53 -6.08
C TYR A 115 12.29 -2.72 -5.71
N ILE A 116 12.53 -1.64 -6.45
CA ILE A 116 13.50 -0.58 -6.19
C ILE A 116 12.78 0.75 -5.94
N PRO A 117 13.44 1.82 -5.45
CA PRO A 117 12.79 3.10 -5.19
C PRO A 117 12.01 3.66 -6.39
N GLU A 118 12.53 3.48 -7.60
CA GLU A 118 11.94 3.92 -8.86
C GLU A 118 10.58 3.25 -9.13
N ASP A 119 10.40 1.98 -8.76
CA ASP A 119 9.12 1.28 -8.88
C ASP A 119 8.06 1.91 -7.97
N ILE A 120 8.46 2.43 -6.81
CA ILE A 120 7.55 3.13 -5.89
C ILE A 120 7.17 4.51 -6.44
N GLU A 121 8.10 5.22 -7.10
CA GLU A 121 7.79 6.46 -7.80
C GLU A 121 6.83 6.23 -8.97
N GLU A 122 7.07 5.19 -9.77
CA GLU A 122 6.18 4.81 -10.86
C GLU A 122 4.78 4.45 -10.33
N LYS A 123 4.71 3.71 -9.22
CA LYS A 123 3.44 3.40 -8.54
C LYS A 123 2.69 4.68 -8.14
N ILE A 124 3.37 5.71 -7.62
CA ILE A 124 2.75 7.01 -7.30
C ILE A 124 2.16 7.67 -8.55
N ILE A 125 2.89 7.66 -9.67
CA ILE A 125 2.42 8.20 -10.96
C ILE A 125 1.20 7.41 -11.46
N ASN A 126 1.27 6.09 -11.42
CA ASN A 126 0.20 5.20 -11.85
C ASN A 126 -1.07 5.39 -11.01
N CYS A 127 -0.96 5.54 -9.69
CA CYS A 127 -2.12 5.83 -8.84
C CYS A 127 -2.77 7.17 -9.18
N LYS A 128 -1.99 8.23 -9.45
CA LYS A 128 -2.54 9.53 -9.89
C LYS A 128 -3.27 9.38 -11.22
N TYR A 129 -2.65 8.72 -12.19
CA TYR A 129 -3.27 8.46 -13.48
C TYR A 129 -4.60 7.70 -13.34
N ILE A 130 -4.62 6.62 -12.54
CA ILE A 130 -5.84 5.84 -12.29
C ILE A 130 -6.94 6.69 -11.67
N LEU A 131 -6.61 7.54 -10.68
CA LEU A 131 -7.59 8.44 -10.06
C LEU A 131 -8.18 9.41 -11.08
N ASP A 132 -7.36 9.98 -11.95
CA ASP A 132 -7.82 10.87 -13.02
C ASP A 132 -8.71 10.16 -14.04
N GLN A 133 -8.49 8.86 -14.29
CA GLN A 133 -9.38 8.06 -15.14
C GLN A 133 -10.71 7.77 -14.46
N LEU A 134 -10.69 7.41 -13.17
CA LEU A 134 -11.90 7.12 -12.39
C LEU A 134 -12.81 8.35 -12.25
N ASP A 135 -12.24 9.55 -12.20
CA ASP A 135 -13.01 10.80 -12.12
C ASP A 135 -13.78 11.13 -13.41
N LYS A 136 -13.46 10.44 -14.51
CA LYS A 136 -14.13 10.56 -15.81
C LYS A 136 -15.20 9.48 -16.05
N MET A 137 -15.33 8.49 -15.16
CA MET A 137 -16.21 7.32 -15.29
C MET A 137 -17.58 7.50 -14.63
#